data_AF-A0A2M8P835-F1
#
_entry.id   AF-A0A2M8P835-F1
#
_cell.length_a   1.000
_cell.length_b   1.000
_cell.length_c   1.000
_cell.angle_alpha   90.00
_cell.angle_beta   90.00
_cell.angle_gamma   90.00
#
_symmetry.space_group_name_H-M   'P 1'
#
loop_
_entity.id
_entity.type
_entity.pdbx_description
1 polymer ?
#
loop_
_entity_poly.entity_id
_entity_poly.type
_entity_poly.pdbx_seq_one_letter_code
_entity_poly.pdbx_strand_id
1 'polypeptide(L)'
;EEAGTWDMKTTRNGQGFALPFTNITDLGPITSQFVNHRVPAGEERQLMDFEQEIIDILEEYRRTFDVEERNALMSEYNRIFTENVYEMGTITSRHGLGLAKRSKNVPDGTPVFMYTWVEDAILLDTIWTPADQQLPQNRPNTIPVYGE
;
A
#
# COMPACT_ATOMS: atom_id res chain seq x y z
N GLU A 1 -12.25 -10.30 -12.36
CA GLU A 1 -11.78 -11.44 -11.55
C GLU A 1 -12.95 -12.00 -10.79
N GLU A 2 -13.17 -13.30 -10.85
CA GLU A 2 -14.10 -13.99 -9.96
C GLU A 2 -13.55 -13.87 -8.53
N ALA A 3 -14.30 -13.20 -7.65
CA ALA A 3 -13.85 -12.91 -6.29
C ALA A 3 -13.74 -14.23 -5.50
N GLY A 4 -12.52 -14.69 -5.23
CA GLY A 4 -12.27 -15.83 -4.35
C GLY A 4 -12.20 -17.20 -5.04
N THR A 5 -12.22 -17.29 -6.38
CA THR A 5 -12.03 -18.58 -7.08
C THR A 5 -10.55 -18.89 -7.28
N TRP A 6 -9.81 -19.01 -6.18
CA TRP A 6 -8.39 -19.34 -6.16
C TRP A 6 -8.05 -20.13 -4.91
N ASP A 7 -7.14 -21.12 -5.03
CA ASP A 7 -6.60 -21.84 -3.88
C ASP A 7 -5.44 -21.06 -3.24
N MET A 8 -4.62 -20.41 -4.07
CA MET A 8 -3.53 -19.53 -3.65
C MET A 8 -3.42 -18.34 -4.60
N LYS A 9 -3.04 -17.18 -4.06
CA LYS A 9 -2.77 -15.96 -4.82
C LYS A 9 -1.40 -15.40 -4.45
N THR A 10 -0.60 -15.07 -5.46
CA THR A 10 0.60 -14.24 -5.26
C THR A 10 0.23 -12.78 -5.49
N THR A 11 0.62 -11.90 -4.57
CA THR A 11 0.42 -10.46 -4.70
C THR A 11 1.68 -9.71 -4.30
N ARG A 12 1.83 -8.48 -4.80
CA ARG A 12 2.79 -7.54 -4.23
C ARG A 12 2.10 -6.86 -3.04
N ASN A 13 2.73 -6.91 -1.88
CA ASN A 13 2.17 -6.31 -0.67
C ASN A 13 1.94 -4.80 -0.83
N GLY A 14 0.84 -4.34 -0.25
CA GLY A 14 0.37 -2.96 -0.32
C GLY A 14 1.01 -2.06 0.73
N GLN A 15 0.41 -0.88 0.91
CA GLN A 15 0.91 0.15 1.83
C GLN A 15 0.86 -0.29 3.29
N GLY A 16 -0.09 -1.15 3.69
CA GLY A 16 -0.26 -1.58 5.08
C GLY A 16 1.04 -2.11 5.72
N PHE A 17 1.82 -2.90 5.00
CA PHE A 17 3.10 -3.42 5.49
C PHE A 17 4.24 -2.39 5.51
N ALA A 18 4.17 -1.34 4.69
CA ALA A 18 5.15 -0.27 4.69
C ALA A 18 4.84 0.79 5.76
N LEU A 19 3.56 1.08 5.97
CA LEU A 19 3.05 2.12 6.85
C LEU A 19 1.77 1.65 7.56
N PRO A 20 1.88 0.85 8.64
CA PRO A 20 0.72 0.29 9.34
C PRO A 20 -0.33 1.31 9.80
N PHE A 21 0.08 2.55 10.07
CA PHE A 21 -0.82 3.60 10.53
C PHE A 21 -1.62 4.30 9.41
N THR A 22 -1.22 4.16 8.14
CA THR A 22 -1.94 4.83 7.03
C THR A 22 -3.11 3.99 6.53
N ASN A 23 -2.97 2.66 6.57
CA ASN A 23 -4.02 1.75 6.16
C ASN A 23 -4.03 0.49 7.02
N ILE A 24 -4.56 0.64 8.24
CA ILE A 24 -4.66 -0.47 9.20
C ILE A 24 -5.64 -1.56 8.75
N THR A 25 -6.62 -1.22 7.90
CA THR A 25 -7.63 -2.18 7.42
C THR A 25 -7.07 -3.23 6.46
N ASP A 26 -5.86 -3.02 5.95
CA ASP A 26 -5.13 -3.99 5.11
C ASP A 26 -4.36 -5.04 5.93
N LEU A 27 -4.21 -4.85 7.26
CA LEU A 27 -3.38 -5.71 8.11
C LEU A 27 -4.11 -6.90 8.71
N GLY A 28 -5.43 -6.96 8.60
CA GLY A 28 -6.18 -8.09 9.14
C GLY A 28 -7.69 -7.93 9.00
N PRO A 29 -8.45 -8.96 9.43
CA PRO A 29 -9.89 -9.04 9.25
C PRO A 29 -10.71 -8.13 10.17
N ILE A 30 -10.31 -6.86 10.36
CA ILE A 30 -11.08 -5.86 11.13
C ILE A 30 -12.28 -5.28 10.34
N THR A 31 -12.37 -5.52 9.03
CA THR A 31 -13.51 -5.12 8.19
C THR A 31 -14.05 -6.28 7.35
N SER A 32 -15.33 -6.23 6.97
CA SER A 32 -15.96 -7.22 6.07
C SER A 32 -15.39 -7.23 4.65
N GLN A 33 -14.54 -6.26 4.29
CA GLN A 33 -13.92 -6.17 2.97
C GLN A 33 -12.50 -6.74 2.93
N PHE A 34 -11.98 -7.26 4.05
CA PHE A 34 -10.65 -7.89 4.09
C PHE A 34 -10.60 -9.09 3.15
N VAL A 35 -9.62 -9.10 2.25
CA VAL A 35 -9.61 -9.94 1.04
C VAL A 35 -9.70 -11.45 1.37
N ASN A 36 -8.99 -11.90 2.41
CA ASN A 36 -8.88 -13.33 2.73
C ASN A 36 -10.09 -13.88 3.51
N HIS A 37 -10.98 -13.02 4.03
CA HIS A 37 -12.18 -13.42 4.78
C HIS A 37 -13.42 -12.65 4.30
N ARG A 38 -13.44 -12.26 3.02
CA ARG A 38 -14.56 -11.52 2.45
C ARG A 38 -15.75 -12.45 2.29
N VAL A 39 -16.85 -12.14 2.99
CA VAL A 39 -18.12 -12.86 2.90
C VAL A 39 -19.24 -11.96 2.38
N PRO A 40 -20.31 -12.51 1.77
CA PRO A 40 -21.51 -11.76 1.43
C PRO A 40 -22.12 -11.04 2.63
N ALA A 41 -22.90 -9.98 2.36
CA ALA A 41 -23.58 -9.25 3.42
C ALA A 41 -24.57 -10.15 4.17
N GLY A 42 -24.46 -10.19 5.51
CA GLY A 42 -25.31 -11.00 6.38
C GLY A 42 -24.76 -12.39 6.69
N GLU A 43 -23.63 -12.79 6.09
CA GLU A 43 -22.92 -14.02 6.44
C GLU A 43 -21.82 -13.76 7.49
N GLU A 44 -21.59 -14.75 8.34
CA GLU A 44 -20.56 -14.70 9.37
C GLU A 44 -19.21 -15.16 8.82
N ARG A 45 -18.14 -14.44 9.17
CA ARG A 45 -16.78 -14.81 8.80
C ARG A 45 -16.29 -15.91 9.72
N GLN A 46 -15.71 -16.96 9.14
CA GLN A 46 -14.98 -17.96 9.91
C GLN A 46 -13.55 -17.46 10.13
N LEU A 47 -13.21 -17.26 11.39
CA LEU A 47 -11.90 -16.81 11.85
C LEU A 47 -11.27 -17.89 12.72
N MET A 48 -9.96 -18.05 12.61
CA MET A 48 -9.14 -18.86 13.53
C MET A 48 -8.82 -18.05 14.79
N ASP A 49 -8.46 -18.75 15.87
CA ASP A 49 -8.20 -18.12 17.18
C ASP A 49 -7.15 -17.00 17.10
N PHE A 50 -6.05 -17.23 16.38
CA PHE A 50 -4.98 -16.23 16.21
C PHE A 50 -5.42 -14.98 15.43
N GLU A 51 -6.45 -15.10 14.58
CA GLU A 51 -6.97 -13.98 13.81
C GLU A 51 -7.78 -13.03 14.70
N GLN A 52 -8.41 -13.58 15.74
CA GLN A 52 -9.05 -12.76 16.76
C GLN A 52 -8.00 -11.97 17.56
N GLU A 53 -6.85 -12.59 17.89
CA GLU A 53 -5.74 -11.88 18.53
C GLU A 53 -5.19 -10.75 17.63
N ILE A 54 -5.08 -10.99 16.32
CA ILE A 54 -4.71 -9.94 15.34
C ILE A 54 -5.74 -8.81 15.35
N ILE A 55 -7.04 -9.12 15.34
CA ILE A 55 -8.11 -8.10 15.39
C ILE A 55 -7.97 -7.24 16.65
N ASP A 56 -7.76 -7.85 17.81
CA ASP A 56 -7.65 -7.15 19.08
C ASP A 56 -6.44 -6.21 19.10
N ILE A 57 -5.28 -6.66 18.58
CA ILE A 57 -4.08 -5.83 18.44
C ILE A 57 -4.31 -4.66 17.51
N LEU A 58 -4.96 -4.87 16.36
CA LEU A 58 -5.21 -3.81 15.37
C LEU A 58 -6.22 -2.78 15.88
N GLU A 59 -7.28 -3.20 16.57
CA GLU A 59 -8.25 -2.29 17.19
C GLU A 59 -7.60 -1.43 18.28
N GLU A 60 -6.70 -2.01 19.07
CA GLU A 60 -5.94 -1.26 20.07
C GLU A 60 -4.96 -0.29 19.40
N TYR A 61 -4.14 -0.77 18.46
CA TYR A 61 -3.16 0.04 17.74
C TYR A 61 -3.77 1.29 17.09
N ARG A 62 -5.00 1.17 16.56
CA ARG A 62 -5.74 2.29 15.96
C ARG A 62 -6.05 3.41 16.97
N ARG A 63 -6.23 3.06 18.24
CA ARG A 63 -6.62 3.97 19.34
C ARG A 63 -5.41 4.47 20.12
N THR A 64 -4.31 3.73 20.11
CA THR A 64 -3.02 4.13 20.68
C THR A 64 -2.37 5.24 19.88
N PHE A 65 -1.82 6.26 20.55
CA PHE A 65 -0.97 7.31 19.93
C PHE A 65 0.46 7.33 20.47
N ASP A 66 0.72 6.58 21.54
CA ASP A 66 2.07 6.42 22.08
C ASP A 66 2.94 5.56 21.14
N VAL A 67 4.19 5.98 20.96
CA VAL A 67 5.10 5.37 19.98
C VAL A 67 5.66 4.04 20.48
N GLU A 68 5.97 3.94 21.77
CA GLU A 68 6.54 2.72 22.36
C GLU A 68 5.47 1.62 22.41
N GLU A 69 4.25 1.98 22.82
CA GLU A 69 3.11 1.09 22.84
C GLU A 69 2.74 0.61 21.43
N ARG A 70 2.72 1.49 20.43
CA ARG A 70 2.53 1.10 19.02
C ARG A 70 3.60 0.13 18.53
N ASN A 71 4.85 0.33 18.93
CA ASN A 71 5.94 -0.56 18.57
C ASN A 71 5.76 -1.95 19.20
N ALA A 72 5.37 -2.00 20.47
CA ALA A 72 5.07 -3.26 21.17
C ALA A 72 3.90 -4.01 20.51
N LEU A 73 2.81 -3.32 20.20
CA LEU A 73 1.64 -3.89 19.51
C LEU A 73 2.01 -4.46 18.14
N MET A 74 2.77 -3.71 17.32
CA MET A 74 3.20 -4.19 16.00
C MET A 74 4.23 -5.32 16.07
N SER A 75 5.04 -5.35 17.12
CA SER A 75 5.97 -6.47 17.38
C SER A 75 5.20 -7.75 17.67
N GLU A 76 4.14 -7.66 18.48
CA GLU A 76 3.29 -8.81 18.80
C GLU A 76 2.45 -9.25 17.59
N TYR A 77 1.89 -8.30 16.84
CA TYR A 77 1.24 -8.57 15.56
C TYR A 77 2.16 -9.37 14.63
N ASN A 78 3.40 -8.93 14.44
CA ASN A 78 4.36 -9.62 13.57
C ASN A 78 4.68 -11.03 14.06
N ARG A 79 4.79 -11.23 15.39
CA ARG A 79 5.03 -12.55 15.98
C ARG A 79 3.89 -13.50 15.64
N ILE A 80 2.65 -13.12 15.95
CA ILE A 80 1.45 -13.94 15.69
C ILE A 80 1.28 -14.21 14.19
N PHE A 81 1.41 -13.16 13.37
CA PHE A 81 1.27 -13.25 11.91
C PHE A 81 2.26 -14.25 11.29
N THR A 82 3.52 -14.23 11.75
CA THR A 82 4.59 -15.06 11.19
C THR A 82 4.60 -16.49 11.76
N GLU A 83 4.31 -16.68 13.05
CA GLU A 83 4.19 -18.01 13.66
C GLU A 83 3.06 -18.84 13.04
N ASN A 84 1.95 -18.18 12.68
CA ASN A 84 0.79 -18.84 12.04
C ASN A 84 0.87 -18.88 10.51
N VAL A 85 1.92 -18.32 9.90
CA VAL A 85 2.11 -18.26 8.44
C VAL A 85 0.87 -17.67 7.75
N TYR A 86 0.35 -16.54 8.27
CA TYR A 86 -0.89 -15.95 7.75
C TYR A 86 -0.73 -15.48 6.30
N GLU A 87 0.47 -15.03 5.94
CA GLU A 87 0.95 -14.97 4.55
C GLU A 87 2.31 -15.66 4.41
N MET A 88 2.53 -16.30 3.27
CA MET A 88 3.82 -16.89 2.92
C MET A 88 4.70 -15.86 2.22
N GLY A 89 5.61 -15.23 2.96
CA GLY A 89 6.60 -14.31 2.41
C GLY A 89 7.49 -14.97 1.36
N THR A 90 7.62 -14.35 0.19
CA THR A 90 8.44 -14.87 -0.93
C THR A 90 9.77 -14.13 -1.04
N ILE A 91 9.75 -12.87 -1.47
CA ILE A 91 10.93 -12.02 -1.67
C ILE A 91 10.60 -10.59 -1.27
N THR A 92 11.49 -9.96 -0.51
CA THR A 92 11.47 -8.50 -0.25
C THR A 92 12.74 -7.89 -0.85
N SER A 93 12.57 -6.84 -1.67
CA SER A 93 13.69 -6.17 -2.34
C SER A 93 13.53 -4.65 -2.30
N ARG A 94 14.64 -3.95 -2.56
CA ARG A 94 14.65 -2.50 -2.72
C ARG A 94 14.42 -2.14 -4.19
N HIS A 95 13.61 -1.11 -4.43
CA HIS A 95 13.28 -0.63 -5.76
C HIS A 95 13.95 0.72 -5.99
N GLY A 96 14.54 0.91 -7.18
CA GLY A 96 15.13 2.17 -7.61
C GLY A 96 14.15 2.96 -8.47
N LEU A 97 14.17 4.29 -8.31
CA LEU A 97 13.43 5.20 -9.17
C LEU A 97 14.29 5.56 -10.39
N GLY A 98 13.85 5.13 -11.59
CA GLY A 98 14.49 5.49 -12.84
C GLY A 98 13.91 6.79 -13.41
N LEU A 99 14.73 7.83 -13.53
CA LEU A 99 14.31 9.13 -14.07
C LEU A 99 15.18 9.55 -15.25
N ALA A 100 14.55 10.24 -16.21
CA ALA A 100 15.30 10.97 -17.21
C ALA A 100 16.07 12.11 -16.54
N LYS A 101 17.37 12.25 -16.83
CA LYS A 101 18.23 13.31 -16.25
C LYS A 101 17.74 14.74 -16.50
N ARG A 102 16.89 14.92 -17.52
CA ARG A 102 16.26 16.19 -17.88
C ARG A 102 15.10 16.59 -16.96
N SER A 103 14.51 15.63 -16.24
CA SER A 103 13.46 15.89 -15.25
C SER A 103 14.08 16.53 -14.01
N LYS A 104 13.61 17.72 -13.65
CA LYS A 104 14.08 18.50 -12.50
C LYS A 104 12.99 18.60 -11.45
N ASN A 105 13.40 19.03 -10.26
CA ASN A 105 12.53 19.20 -9.10
C ASN A 105 11.98 17.89 -8.51
N VAL A 106 12.68 16.77 -8.71
CA VAL A 106 12.38 15.51 -8.02
C VAL A 106 13.18 15.49 -6.72
N PRO A 107 12.54 15.38 -5.54
CA PRO A 107 13.25 15.30 -4.28
C PRO A 107 14.18 14.08 -4.22
N ASP A 108 15.40 14.29 -3.74
CA ASP A 108 16.35 13.20 -3.56
C ASP A 108 15.86 12.22 -2.49
N GLY A 109 16.03 10.92 -2.78
CA GLY A 109 15.64 9.86 -1.84
C GLY A 109 14.15 9.55 -1.80
N THR A 110 13.32 10.13 -2.68
CA THR A 110 11.90 9.74 -2.77
C THR A 110 11.76 8.24 -3.02
N PRO A 111 11.11 7.49 -2.12
CA PRO A 111 10.90 6.06 -2.30
C PRO A 111 9.93 5.80 -3.46
N VAL A 112 10.15 4.69 -4.17
CA VAL A 112 9.26 4.28 -5.27
C VAL A 112 7.83 4.01 -4.78
N PHE A 113 7.71 3.51 -3.55
CA PHE A 113 6.44 3.19 -2.91
C PHE A 113 6.57 3.30 -1.39
N MET A 114 5.74 4.16 -0.78
CA MET A 114 5.64 4.30 0.68
C MET A 114 4.22 4.75 1.08
N TYR A 115 3.95 6.06 1.11
CA TYR A 115 2.60 6.62 1.33
C TYR A 115 1.69 6.50 0.10
N THR A 116 2.28 6.54 -1.07
CA THR A 116 1.65 6.39 -2.39
C THR A 116 2.73 5.94 -3.38
N TRP A 117 2.35 5.74 -4.63
CA TRP A 117 3.27 5.55 -5.74
C TRP A 117 4.07 6.83 -6.00
N VAL A 118 5.29 6.65 -6.50
CA VAL A 118 6.24 7.73 -6.72
C VAL A 118 5.69 8.85 -7.60
N GLU A 119 4.82 8.53 -8.56
CA GLU A 119 4.14 9.46 -9.44
C GLU A 119 3.40 10.54 -8.64
N ASP A 120 2.70 10.15 -7.58
CA ASP A 120 2.04 11.11 -6.69
C ASP A 120 3.05 11.73 -5.71
N ALA A 121 4.01 10.95 -5.20
CA ALA A 121 4.95 11.39 -4.17
C ALA A 121 5.91 12.49 -4.65
N ILE A 122 6.24 12.53 -5.94
CA ILE A 122 7.10 13.57 -6.53
C ILE A 122 6.32 14.81 -7.00
N LEU A 123 4.99 14.82 -6.85
CA LEU A 123 4.10 15.87 -7.31
C LEU A 123 4.37 16.20 -8.79
N LEU A 124 3.93 15.33 -9.70
CA LEU A 124 4.21 15.43 -11.15
C LEU A 124 4.03 16.83 -11.74
N ASP A 125 3.06 17.60 -11.26
CA ASP A 125 2.78 18.97 -11.70
C ASP A 125 3.90 19.99 -11.40
N THR A 126 4.80 19.65 -10.50
CA THR A 126 5.95 20.48 -10.11
C THR A 126 7.23 20.14 -10.86
N ILE A 127 7.23 19.04 -11.63
CA ILE A 127 8.38 18.63 -12.43
C ILE A 127 8.51 19.53 -13.65
N TRP A 128 9.75 19.92 -13.94
CA TRP A 128 10.06 20.71 -15.12
C TRP A 128 11.29 20.18 -15.87
N THR A 129 11.45 20.62 -17.11
CA THR A 129 12.61 20.31 -17.95
C THR A 129 13.22 21.63 -18.47
N PRO A 130 14.55 21.84 -18.36
CA PRO A 130 15.23 23.00 -18.93
C PRO A 130 14.89 23.21 -20.41
N ALA A 131 14.72 24.46 -20.85
CA ALA A 131 14.23 24.78 -22.20
C ALA A 131 15.09 24.15 -23.32
N ASP A 132 16.41 24.08 -23.12
CA ASP A 132 17.39 23.47 -24.03
C ASP A 132 17.32 21.93 -24.07
N GLN A 133 16.58 21.30 -23.17
CA GLN A 133 16.43 19.85 -23.04
C GLN A 133 15.01 19.36 -23.33
N GLN A 134 14.09 20.26 -23.68
CA GLN A 134 12.70 19.90 -24.00
C GLN A 134 12.62 19.18 -25.34
N LEU A 135 11.75 18.18 -25.41
CA LEU A 135 11.50 17.40 -26.63
C LEU A 135 10.22 17.88 -27.33
N PRO A 136 10.07 17.67 -28.65
CA PRO A 136 8.86 18.02 -29.38
C PRO A 136 7.60 17.37 -28.76
N GLN A 137 6.53 18.16 -28.63
CA GLN A 137 5.23 17.67 -28.19
C GLN A 137 4.49 17.01 -29.35
N ASN A 138 3.72 15.94 -29.07
CA ASN A 138 2.88 15.30 -30.08
C ASN A 138 1.71 16.20 -30.55
N ARG A 139 1.24 17.12 -29.70
CA ARG A 139 0.12 18.03 -29.98
C ARG A 139 0.39 19.44 -29.41
N PRO A 140 1.32 20.21 -30.01
CA PRO A 140 1.62 21.56 -29.52
C PRO A 140 0.40 22.47 -29.66
N ASN A 141 0.24 23.43 -28.74
CA ASN A 141 -0.80 24.46 -28.78
C ASN A 141 -2.25 23.93 -28.86
N THR A 142 -2.50 22.73 -28.32
CA THR A 142 -3.82 22.08 -28.36
C THR A 142 -4.32 21.85 -26.94
N ILE A 143 -5.57 22.23 -26.64
CA ILE A 143 -6.24 21.91 -25.37
C ILE A 143 -7.31 20.84 -25.55
N PRO A 144 -7.60 20.01 -24.52
CA PRO A 144 -8.72 19.08 -24.57
C PRO A 144 -10.05 19.82 -24.76
N VAL A 145 -10.93 19.26 -25.59
CA VAL A 145 -12.33 19.70 -25.75
C VAL A 145 -13.24 18.57 -25.31
N TYR A 146 -14.43 18.89 -24.81
CA TYR A 146 -15.44 17.88 -24.47
C TYR A 146 -15.84 17.10 -25.73
N GLY A 147 -16.10 15.80 -25.57
CA GLY A 147 -16.75 15.02 -26.62
C GLY A 147 -18.20 15.46 -26.78
N GLU A 148 -18.70 15.47 -28.02
CA GLU A 148 -20.13 15.61 -28.32
C GLU A 148 -20.95 14.45 -27.74
#